data_AF-A0A6V7KSP2-F1
#
_entry.id   AF-A0A6V7KSP2-F1
#
_cell.length_a   1.000
_cell.length_b   1.000
_cell.length_c   1.000
_cell.angle_alpha   90.00
_cell.angle_beta   90.00
_cell.angle_gamma   90.00
#
_symmetry.space_group_name_H-M   'P 1'
#
loop_
_entity.id
_entity.type
_entity.pdbx_description
1 polymer ?
#
loop_
_entity_poly.entity_id
_entity_poly.type
_entity_poly.pdbx_seq_one_letter_code
_entity_poly.pdbx_strand_id
1 'polypeptide(L)' 'YLERGTDNILLLDWSEIAFNNYLLLLGRVKQVAEILAHTFDGLVELGMDLEESHIIGHSMGAQIAGFFGRYSRYSIPRIT' A
#
# COMPACT_ATOMS: atom_id res chain seq x y z
N TYR A 1 10.23 12.68 5.85
CA TYR A 1 9.99 12.56 4.40
C TYR A 1 9.97 13.93 3.74
N LEU A 2 8.91 14.75 3.90
CA LEU A 2 8.79 16.04 3.20
C LEU A 2 9.94 17.04 3.45
N GLU A 3 10.38 17.22 4.70
CA GLU A 3 11.50 18.14 5.01
C GLU A 3 12.85 17.66 4.45
N ARG A 4 13.02 16.33 4.27
CA ARG A 4 14.24 15.77 3.67
C ARG A 4 14.25 15.98 2.15
N GLY A 5 13.07 15.91 1.50
CA GLY A 5 12.90 16.21 0.08
C GLY A 5 13.54 15.22 -0.89
N THR A 6 13.98 14.06 -0.40
CA THR A 6 14.69 13.04 -1.19
C THR A 6 13.78 11.89 -1.64
N ASP A 7 12.60 11.78 -1.04
CA ASP A 7 11.75 10.60 -1.13
C ASP A 7 10.55 10.87 -2.03
N ASN A 8 10.21 9.89 -2.89
CA ASN A 8 8.91 9.89 -3.58
C ASN A 8 7.83 9.46 -2.59
N ILE A 9 6.79 10.30 -2.41
CA ILE A 9 5.69 10.02 -1.48
C ILE A 9 4.42 9.76 -2.28
N LEU A 10 3.91 8.54 -2.19
CA LEU A 10 2.65 8.14 -2.80
C LEU A 10 1.59 8.00 -1.69
N LEU A 11 0.49 8.73 -1.83
CA LEU A 11 -0.64 8.64 -0.92
C LEU A 11 -1.71 7.73 -1.52
N LEU A 12 -2.03 6.64 -0.81
CA LEU A 12 -3.21 5.83 -1.12
C LEU A 12 -4.44 6.46 -0.44
N ASP A 13 -5.22 7.20 -1.21
CA ASP A 13 -6.54 7.66 -0.77
C ASP A 13 -7.60 6.59 -1.04
N TRP A 14 -8.19 6.06 0.02
CA TRP A 14 -9.29 5.09 -0.01
C TRP A 14 -10.48 5.58 0.83
N SER A 15 -10.56 6.89 1.07
CA SER A 15 -11.54 7.54 1.95
C SER A 15 -13.00 7.31 1.54
N GLU A 16 -13.28 7.19 0.24
CA GLU A 16 -14.61 6.96 -0.31
C GLU A 16 -15.27 5.69 0.25
N ILE A 17 -14.47 4.66 0.51
CA ILE A 17 -14.94 3.36 1.03
C ILE A 17 -14.57 3.14 2.51
N ALA A 18 -13.86 4.10 3.13
CA ALA A 18 -13.39 4.01 4.51
C ALA A 18 -14.52 4.21 5.54
N PHE A 19 -15.59 4.93 5.18
CA PHE A 19 -16.73 5.17 6.06
C PHE A 19 -17.84 4.17 5.82
N ASN A 20 -17.58 2.91 6.17
CA ASN A 20 -18.59 1.84 6.09
C ASN A 20 -18.60 1.00 7.37
N ASN A 21 -19.58 0.10 7.50
CA ASN A 21 -19.61 -0.89 8.56
C ASN A 21 -18.27 -1.66 8.61
N TYR A 22 -17.67 -1.77 9.80
CA TYR A 22 -16.36 -2.37 10.01
C TYR A 22 -16.24 -3.80 9.43
N LEU A 23 -17.30 -4.62 9.54
CA LEU A 23 -17.29 -5.99 9.01
C LEU A 23 -17.25 -6.01 7.48
N LEU A 24 -17.99 -5.11 6.83
CA LEU A 24 -17.95 -4.96 5.37
C LEU A 24 -16.60 -4.41 4.91
N LEU A 25 -15.99 -3.57 5.73
CA LEU A 25 -14.71 -2.92 5.44
C LEU A 25 -13.56 -3.93 5.33
N LEU A 26 -13.59 -5.01 6.11
CA LEU A 26 -12.58 -6.09 6.03
C LEU A 26 -12.52 -6.76 4.65
N GLY A 27 -13.66 -6.89 3.96
CA GLY A 27 -13.70 -7.43 2.59
C GLY A 27 -13.12 -6.43 1.58
N ARG A 28 -13.47 -5.16 1.71
CA ARG A 28 -13.02 -4.08 0.80
C ARG A 28 -11.52 -3.81 0.91
N VAL A 29 -10.97 -3.90 2.11
CA VAL A 29 -9.53 -3.71 2.38
C VAL A 29 -8.65 -4.67 1.58
N LYS A 30 -9.10 -5.90 1.36
CA LYS A 30 -8.39 -6.85 0.49
C LYS A 30 -8.36 -6.40 -0.97
N GLN A 31 -9.49 -5.90 -1.47
CA GLN A 31 -9.58 -5.38 -2.84
C GLN A 31 -8.68 -4.15 -3.03
N VAL A 32 -8.65 -3.24 -2.06
CA VAL A 32 -7.75 -2.09 -2.06
C VAL A 32 -6.29 -2.56 -2.09
N ALA A 33 -5.94 -3.55 -1.26
CA ALA A 33 -4.59 -4.10 -1.22
C ALA A 33 -4.18 -4.80 -2.52
N GLU A 34 -5.11 -5.52 -3.18
CA GLU A 34 -4.86 -6.13 -4.51
C GLU A 34 -4.58 -5.06 -5.57
N ILE A 35 -5.40 -3.99 -5.61
CA ILE A 35 -5.20 -2.87 -6.54
C ILE A 35 -3.84 -2.19 -6.27
N LEU A 36 -3.51 -1.96 -4.99
CA LEU A 36 -2.23 -1.39 -4.59
C LEU A 36 -1.06 -2.28 -5.03
N ALA A 37 -1.16 -3.59 -4.81
CA ALA A 37 -0.14 -4.57 -5.18
C ALA A 37 0.09 -4.59 -6.69
N HIS A 38 -0.98 -4.67 -7.49
CA HIS A 38 -0.87 -4.65 -8.95
C HIS A 38 -0.29 -3.33 -9.49
N THR A 39 -0.66 -2.20 -8.87
CA THR A 39 -0.10 -0.90 -9.24
C THR A 39 1.39 -0.84 -8.93
N PHE A 40 1.78 -1.31 -7.74
CA PHE A 40 3.18 -1.37 -7.32
C PHE A 40 4.01 -2.29 -8.21
N ASP A 41 3.53 -3.51 -8.49
CA ASP A 41 4.18 -4.45 -9.41
C ASP A 41 4.43 -3.79 -10.78
N GLY A 42 3.46 -3.04 -11.30
CA GLY A 42 3.63 -2.29 -12.55
C GLY A 42 4.68 -1.18 -12.46
N LEU A 43 4.79 -0.47 -11.34
CA LEU A 43 5.85 0.54 -11.14
C LEU A 43 7.24 -0.10 -11.11
N VAL A 44 7.36 -1.27 -10.47
CA VAL A 44 8.60 -2.05 -10.45
C VAL A 44 8.98 -2.51 -11.86
N GLU A 45 8.01 -3.02 -12.62
CA GLU A 45 8.20 -3.41 -14.02
C GLU A 45 8.63 -2.23 -14.91
N LEU A 46 8.27 -1.00 -14.54
CA LEU A 46 8.70 0.25 -15.19
C LEU A 46 10.06 0.78 -14.69
N GLY A 47 10.70 0.12 -13.73
CA GLY A 47 12.04 0.45 -13.25
C GLY A 47 12.11 1.18 -11.91
N MET A 48 11.03 1.17 -11.11
CA MET A 48 11.09 1.65 -9.73
C MET A 48 11.99 0.75 -8.87
N ASP A 49 12.83 1.36 -8.03
CA ASP A 49 13.70 0.63 -7.11
C ASP A 49 12.92 0.05 -5.92
N LEU A 50 13.01 -1.28 -5.78
CA LEU A 50 12.38 -2.05 -4.71
C LEU A 50 13.09 -1.89 -3.36
N GLU A 51 14.41 -1.79 -3.35
CA GLU A 51 15.23 -1.87 -2.13
C GLU A 51 15.08 -0.61 -1.26
N GLU A 52 14.61 0.49 -1.85
CA GLU A 52 14.34 1.76 -1.15
C GLU A 52 12.84 1.97 -0.88
N SER A 53 12.00 0.97 -1.12
CA SER A 53 10.55 1.06 -0.94
C SER A 53 10.08 0.82 0.50
N HIS A 54 9.20 1.68 1.02
CA HIS A 54 8.63 1.55 2.37
C HIS A 54 7.12 1.85 2.34
N ILE A 55 6.30 0.91 2.82
CA ILE A 55 4.86 1.13 3.00
C ILE A 55 4.56 1.45 4.46
N ILE A 56 3.72 2.45 4.69
CA ILE A 56 3.27 2.86 6.03
C ILE A 56 1.74 2.74 6.09
N GLY A 57 1.24 1.94 7.03
CA GLY A 57 -0.17 1.67 7.21
C GLY A 57 -0.64 1.99 8.63
N HIS A 58 -1.54 2.94 8.80
CA HIS A 58 -2.14 3.26 10.09
C HIS A 58 -3.54 2.65 10.25
N SER A 59 -3.84 2.07 11.42
CA SER A 59 -5.14 1.45 11.73
C SER A 59 -5.52 0.40 10.68
N MET A 60 -6.64 0.54 9.98
CA MET A 60 -7.00 -0.37 8.88
C MET A 60 -6.00 -0.32 7.71
N GLY A 61 -5.27 0.77 7.55
CA GLY A 61 -4.15 0.87 6.62
C GLY A 61 -3.04 -0.15 6.89
N ALA A 62 -2.84 -0.57 8.15
CA ALA A 62 -1.88 -1.63 8.48
C ALA A 62 -2.32 -2.99 7.91
N GLN A 63 -3.63 -3.27 7.91
CA GLN A 63 -4.19 -4.48 7.28
C GLN A 63 -4.05 -4.40 5.76
N ILE A 64 -4.32 -3.25 5.15
CA ILE A 64 -4.07 -3.02 3.72
C ILE A 64 -2.59 -3.30 3.39
N ALA A 65 -1.66 -2.76 4.19
CA ALA A 65 -0.23 -2.97 3.98
C ALA A 65 0.20 -4.44 4.13
N GLY A 66 -0.36 -5.17 5.10
CA GLY A 66 -0.12 -6.60 5.26
C GLY A 66 -0.65 -7.44 4.10
N PHE A 67 -1.86 -7.15 3.62
CA PHE A 67 -2.41 -7.80 2.44
C PHE A 67 -1.64 -7.44 1.17
N PHE A 68 -1.21 -6.19 1.03
CA PHE A 68 -0.36 -5.75 -0.06
C PHE A 68 0.91 -6.61 -0.13
N GLY A 69 1.61 -6.80 0.98
CA GLY A 69 2.82 -7.63 1.02
C GLY A 69 2.56 -9.10 0.66
N ARG A 70 1.32 -9.59 0.85
CA ARG A 70 0.91 -10.94 0.44
C ARG A 70 0.55 -11.03 -1.05
N TYR A 71 0.00 -9.97 -1.63
CA TYR A 71 -0.52 -9.96 -3.00
C TYR A 71 0.50 -9.46 -4.03
N SER A 72 1.45 -8.64 -3.60
CA SER A 72 2.57 -8.17 -4.41
C SER A 72 3.41 -9.36 -4.89
N ARG A 73 3.86 -9.30 -6.15
CA ARG A 73 4.81 -10.29 -6.68
C ARG A 73 6.21 -10.07 -6.12
N TYR A 74 6.51 -8.83 -5.72
CA TYR A 74 7.80 -8.44 -5.19
C TYR A 74 7.75 -8.28 -3.67
N SER A 75 8.82 -8.69 -3.01
CA SER A 75 9.00 -8.42 -1.58
C SER A 75 9.52 -7.02 -1.39
N ILE A 76 8.93 -6.28 -0.46
CA ILE A 76 9.42 -4.97 -0.05
C ILE A 76 10.23 -5.09 1.24
N PRO A 77 11.23 -4.23 1.46
CA PRO A 77 12.13 -4.34 2.61
C PRO A 77 11.47 -3.93 3.93
N ARG A 78 10.40 -3.10 3.87
CA ARG A 78 9.81 -2.56 5.10
C ARG A 78 8.31 -2.28 4.99
N ILE A 79 7.57 -2.74 6.01
CA ILE A 79 6.17 -2.38 6.31
C ILE A 79 6.16 -1.81 7.73
N THR A 80 5.56 -0.63 7.95
CA THR A 80 5.33 -0.05 9.29
C THR A 80 3.86 0.29 9.50
#